data_AF-A0A7S9Z2F6-F1
#
_entry.id   AF-A0A7S9Z2F6-F1
#
_cell.length_a   1.000
_cell.length_b   1.000
_cell.length_c   1.000
_cell.angle_alpha   90.00
_cell.angle_beta   90.00
_cell.angle_gamma   90.00
#
_symmetry.space_group_name_H-M   'P 1'
#
loop_
_entity.id
_entity.type
_entity.pdbx_description
1 polymer ?
#
loop_
_entity_poly.entity_id
_entity_poly.type
_entity_poly.pdbx_seq_one_letter_code
_entity_poly.pdbx_strand_id
1 'polypeptide(L)'
;MRYIVALYEIDRAYGGPEEGGWWFDTGTLCRLLALAPTEARAVRLAARTNRLLDRLQTDKRCVDSLLYSGGRHRAIVFEGTAPAAFPEVPPHYA
;
A
#
# COMPACT_ATOMS: atom_id res chain seq x y z
N MET A 1 20.87 3.03 8.97
CA MET A 1 19.64 3.35 8.21
C MET A 1 18.43 3.33 9.13
N ARG A 2 17.37 4.09 8.81
CA ARG A 2 16.12 4.11 9.57
C ARG A 2 14.99 3.70 8.65
N TYR A 3 14.07 2.91 9.18
CA TYR A 3 12.90 2.41 8.47
C TYR A 3 11.66 3.14 8.95
N ILE A 4 10.78 3.46 8.01
CA ILE A 4 9.49 4.09 8.26
C ILE A 4 8.41 3.04 8.04
N VAL A 5 7.46 2.97 8.96
CA VAL A 5 6.19 2.28 8.74
C VAL A 5 5.14 3.33 8.46
N ALA A 6 4.52 3.28 7.29
CA ALA A 6 3.56 4.26 6.82
C ALA A 6 2.23 3.58 6.47
N LEU A 7 1.13 4.27 6.76
CA LEU A 7 -0.22 3.88 6.42
C LEU A 7 -0.59 4.48 5.07
N TYR A 8 -0.97 3.64 4.14
CA TYR A 8 -1.48 4.02 2.83
C TYR A 8 -2.91 3.54 2.67
N GLU A 9 -3.73 4.32 1.99
CA GLU A 9 -4.90 3.83 1.29
C GLU A 9 -4.42 3.20 -0.01
N ILE A 10 -4.75 1.92 -0.23
CA ILE A 10 -4.31 1.15 -1.38
C ILE A 10 -5.43 1.04 -2.42
N ASP A 11 -5.04 1.05 -3.67
CA ASP A 11 -5.95 0.90 -4.80
C ASP A 11 -5.24 0.18 -5.96
N ARG A 12 -5.95 -0.02 -7.06
CA ARG A 12 -5.43 -0.59 -8.29
C ARG A 12 -5.83 0.28 -9.47
N ALA A 13 -4.85 0.70 -10.25
CA ALA A 13 -5.05 1.52 -11.43
C ALA A 13 -4.91 0.68 -12.70
N TYR A 14 -5.67 1.05 -13.73
CA TYR A 14 -5.57 0.45 -15.05
C TYR A 14 -4.32 0.97 -15.76
N GLY A 15 -3.46 0.07 -16.21
CA GLY A 15 -2.17 0.38 -16.84
C GLY A 15 -2.24 0.58 -18.35
N GLY A 16 -3.29 0.09 -19.00
CA GLY A 16 -3.48 0.25 -20.43
C GLY A 16 -4.06 -1.01 -21.10
N PRO A 17 -4.44 -0.92 -22.39
CA PRO A 17 -5.09 -1.98 -23.15
C PRO A 17 -4.14 -3.07 -23.67
N GLU A 18 -2.83 -2.92 -23.45
CA GLU A 18 -1.83 -3.91 -23.87
C GLU A 18 -2.08 -5.28 -23.21
N GLU A 19 -1.81 -6.37 -23.95
CA GLU A 19 -1.95 -7.77 -23.50
C GLU A 19 -3.30 -8.15 -22.85
N GLY A 20 -4.40 -7.54 -23.29
CA GLY A 20 -5.74 -7.84 -22.75
C GLY A 20 -6.10 -7.00 -21.52
N GLY A 21 -5.35 -5.95 -21.25
CA GLY A 21 -5.56 -5.04 -20.15
C GLY A 21 -4.74 -5.45 -18.93
N TRP A 22 -3.92 -4.54 -18.43
CA TRP A 22 -3.14 -4.79 -17.24
C TRP A 22 -3.44 -3.74 -16.16
N TRP A 23 -3.11 -4.09 -14.92
CA TRP A 23 -3.39 -3.28 -13.76
C TRP A 23 -2.16 -3.25 -12.86
N PHE A 24 -1.99 -2.15 -12.12
CA PHE A 24 -0.91 -2.01 -11.16
C PHE A 24 -1.42 -1.50 -9.83
N ASP A 25 -0.77 -1.93 -8.76
CA ASP A 25 -1.12 -1.50 -7.42
C ASP A 25 -0.66 -0.07 -7.19
N THR A 26 -1.50 0.70 -6.51
CA THR A 26 -1.23 2.09 -6.14
C THR A 26 -1.49 2.30 -4.66
N GLY A 27 -0.98 3.40 -4.12
CA GLY A 27 -1.37 3.83 -2.80
C GLY A 27 -1.11 5.30 -2.57
N THR A 28 -1.96 5.91 -1.74
CA THR A 28 -1.83 7.30 -1.27
C THR A 28 -1.46 7.31 0.20
N LEU A 29 -0.41 8.06 0.56
CA LEU A 29 0.07 8.15 1.93
C LEU A 29 -0.95 8.86 2.81
N CYS A 30 -1.48 8.16 3.81
CA CYS A 30 -2.40 8.73 4.80
C CYS A 30 -1.64 9.29 6.01
N ARG A 31 -0.68 8.51 6.55
CA ARG A 31 0.01 8.84 7.81
C ARG A 31 1.29 8.03 8.02
N LEU A 32 2.32 8.65 8.60
CA LEU A 32 3.48 7.94 9.16
C LEU A 32 3.12 7.34 10.53
N LEU A 33 3.29 6.03 10.69
CA LEU A 33 2.92 5.31 11.91
C LEU A 33 4.07 5.20 12.90
N ALA A 34 5.29 4.91 12.42
CA ALA A 34 6.44 4.71 13.30
C ALA A 34 7.79 4.81 12.57
N LEU A 35 8.82 5.08 13.36
CA LEU A 35 10.22 4.89 12.98
C LEU A 35 10.77 3.63 13.64
N ALA A 36 11.50 2.83 12.88
CA ALA A 36 12.15 1.62 13.35
C ALA A 36 13.65 1.65 13.02
N PRO A 37 14.53 1.27 13.98
CA PRO A 37 15.98 1.27 13.78
C PRO A 37 16.46 0.12 12.87
N THR A 38 15.65 -0.93 12.69
CA THR A 38 15.99 -2.09 11.86
C THR A 38 14.80 -2.51 11.02
N GLU A 39 15.09 -3.09 9.85
CA GLU A 39 14.10 -3.61 8.92
C GLU A 39 13.22 -4.66 9.60
N ALA A 40 13.84 -5.63 10.28
CA ALA A 40 13.13 -6.69 10.97
C ALA A 40 12.11 -6.16 12.00
N ARG A 41 12.42 -5.05 12.68
CA ARG A 41 11.46 -4.40 13.58
C ARG A 41 10.35 -3.69 12.82
N ALA A 42 10.66 -3.01 11.72
CA ALA A 42 9.66 -2.37 10.86
C ALA A 42 8.68 -3.39 10.27
N VAL A 43 9.20 -4.50 9.73
CA VAL A 43 8.41 -5.60 9.16
C VAL A 43 7.48 -6.22 10.19
N ARG A 44 7.96 -6.49 11.42
CA ARG A 44 7.10 -7.01 12.50
C ARG A 44 5.99 -6.03 12.88
N LEU A 45 6.30 -4.74 12.91
CA LEU A 45 5.31 -3.70 13.22
C LEU A 45 4.26 -3.57 12.11
N ALA A 46 4.69 -3.54 10.85
CA ALA A 46 3.79 -3.52 9.69
C ALA A 46 2.90 -4.77 9.67
N ALA A 47 3.46 -5.97 9.89
CA ALA A 47 2.69 -7.21 9.95
C ALA A 47 1.66 -7.23 11.10
N ARG A 48 2.01 -6.72 12.28
CA ARG A 48 1.04 -6.57 13.39
C ARG A 48 -0.05 -5.58 13.03
N THR A 49 0.31 -4.45 12.41
CA THR A 49 -0.64 -3.42 12.01
C THR A 49 -1.59 -3.94 10.92
N ASN A 50 -1.07 -4.64 9.92
CA ASN A 50 -1.85 -5.22 8.84
C ASN A 50 -2.84 -6.27 9.38
N ARG A 51 -2.46 -7.11 10.34
CA ARG A 51 -3.42 -8.03 11.00
C ARG A 51 -4.57 -7.33 11.71
N LEU A 52 -4.31 -6.15 12.29
CA LEU A 52 -5.37 -5.33 12.88
C LEU A 52 -6.26 -4.70 11.79
N LEU A 53 -5.64 -4.12 10.76
CA LEU A 53 -6.31 -3.54 9.61
C LEU A 53 -7.21 -4.55 8.88
N ASP A 54 -6.78 -5.80 8.75
CA ASP A 54 -7.60 -6.87 8.15
C ASP A 54 -8.87 -7.14 8.96
N ARG A 55 -8.81 -7.02 10.30
CA ARG A 55 -9.97 -7.18 11.19
C ARG A 55 -10.88 -5.95 11.22
N LEU A 56 -10.31 -4.76 11.11
CA LEU A 56 -11.06 -3.49 11.13
C LEU A 56 -11.76 -3.18 9.80
N GLN A 57 -11.34 -3.83 8.71
CA GLN A 57 -11.82 -3.58 7.35
C GLN A 57 -12.46 -4.82 6.74
N THR A 58 -13.10 -5.67 7.55
CA THR A 58 -13.78 -6.89 7.07
C THR A 58 -15.01 -6.58 6.22
N ASP A 59 -15.61 -5.41 6.42
CA ASP A 59 -16.70 -4.84 5.62
C ASP A 59 -16.25 -4.33 4.25
N LYS A 60 -14.95 -4.04 4.08
CA LYS A 60 -14.40 -3.53 2.83
C LYS A 60 -14.15 -4.65 1.84
N ARG A 61 -14.45 -4.41 0.55
CA ARG A 61 -14.06 -5.33 -0.52
C ARG A 61 -12.54 -5.31 -0.73
N CYS A 62 -12.02 -6.36 -1.36
CA CYS A 62 -10.64 -6.39 -1.83
C CYS A 62 -10.51 -5.50 -3.08
N VAL A 63 -9.30 -4.98 -3.34
CA VAL A 63 -9.00 -4.04 -4.44
C VAL A 63 -9.16 -4.65 -5.84
N ASP A 64 -9.26 -5.98 -5.93
CA ASP A 64 -9.53 -6.74 -7.16
C ASP A 64 -11.04 -6.90 -7.45
N SER A 65 -11.90 -6.47 -6.54
CA SER A 65 -13.35 -6.55 -6.72
C SER A 65 -13.86 -5.41 -7.58
N LEU A 66 -14.71 -5.72 -8.57
CA LEU A 66 -15.45 -4.70 -9.34
C LEU A 66 -16.39 -3.83 -8.49
N LEU A 67 -16.74 -4.30 -7.29
CA LEU A 67 -17.56 -3.57 -6.32
C LEU A 67 -16.72 -2.84 -5.27
N TYR A 68 -15.40 -2.78 -5.45
CA TYR A 68 -14.52 -2.00 -4.61
C TYR A 68 -14.82 -0.51 -4.75
N SER A 69 -14.85 0.21 -3.63
CA SER A 69 -15.23 1.63 -3.57
C SER A 69 -14.26 2.44 -2.70
N GLY A 70 -13.01 2.00 -2.60
CA GLY A 70 -11.98 2.66 -1.79
C GLY A 70 -11.95 2.23 -0.33
N GLY A 71 -11.06 2.86 0.43
CA GLY A 71 -10.98 2.75 1.88
C GLY A 71 -10.25 1.50 2.40
N ARG A 72 -9.57 0.73 1.54
CA ARG A 72 -8.64 -0.31 2.00
C ARG A 72 -7.30 0.31 2.35
N HIS A 73 -6.81 0.01 3.55
CA HIS A 73 -5.55 0.54 4.06
C HIS A 73 -4.56 -0.56 4.37
N ARG A 74 -3.27 -0.26 4.15
CA ARG A 74 -2.14 -1.14 4.49
C ARG A 74 -1.00 -0.34 5.14
N ALA A 75 -0.32 -0.99 6.07
CA ALA A 75 0.95 -0.55 6.59
C ALA A 75 2.09 -1.10 5.72
N ILE A 76 2.92 -0.21 5.19
CA ILE A 76 4.03 -0.52 4.27
C ILE A 76 5.33 0.03 4.87
N VAL A 77 6.42 -0.72 4.68
CA VAL A 77 7.75 -0.37 5.17
C VAL A 77 8.53 0.34 4.06
N PHE A 78 9.15 1.46 4.40
CA PHE A 78 10.07 2.18 3.52
C PHE A 78 11.41 2.42 4.21
N GLU A 79 12.46 2.50 3.41
CA GLU A 79 13.78 2.93 3.86
C GLU A 79 13.94 4.44 3.65
N GLY A 80 14.33 5.17 4.69
CA GLY A 80 14.64 6.61 4.61
C GLY A 80 13.40 7.52 4.56
N THR A 81 12.60 7.44 3.51
CA THR A 81 11.39 8.26 3.29
C THR A 81 10.23 7.44 2.72
N ALA A 82 9.01 7.81 3.05
CA ALA A 82 7.80 7.26 2.45
C ALA A 82 7.28 8.25 1.39
N PRO A 83 7.10 7.85 0.12
CA PRO A 83 6.59 8.74 -0.92
C PRO A 83 5.15 9.18 -0.63
N ALA A 84 4.70 10.29 -1.21
CA ALA A 84 3.32 10.74 -1.04
C ALA A 84 2.30 9.81 -1.70
N ALA A 85 2.71 9.15 -2.79
CA ALA A 85 1.95 8.10 -3.45
C ALA A 85 2.93 7.10 -4.10
N PHE A 86 2.46 5.88 -4.33
CA PHE A 86 3.17 4.92 -5.18
C PHE A 86 2.24 4.33 -6.25
N PRO A 87 2.78 3.93 -7.41
CA PRO A 87 4.10 4.34 -7.88
C PRO A 87 4.13 5.86 -8.13
N GLU A 88 5.29 6.50 -7.96
CA GLU A 88 5.41 7.96 -8.16
C GLU A 88 5.18 8.36 -9.62
N VAL A 89 5.52 7.46 -10.54
CA VAL A 89 5.25 7.57 -11.97
C VAL A 89 4.48 6.32 -12.40
N PRO A 90 3.36 6.46 -13.12
CA PRO A 90 2.64 5.31 -13.66
C PRO A 90 3.58 4.43 -14.48
N PRO A 91 3.63 3.11 -14.22
CA PRO A 91 4.41 2.21 -15.03
C PRO A 91 3.87 2.22 -16.46
N HIS A 92 4.78 2.12 -17.42
CA HIS A 92 4.45 1.97 -18.83
C HIS A 92 4.94 0.61 -19.29
N TYR A 93 4.10 -0.11 -20.02
CA TYR A 93 4.53 -1.32 -20.72
C TYR A 93 5.44 -0.90 -21.88
N ALA A 94 6.58 -1.58 -22.04
CA ALA A 94 7.59 -1.29 -23.06
C ALA A 94 7.42 -2.18 -24.30
#